data_AF-P64659-F1
#
_entry.id   AF-P64659-F1
#
_cell.length_a   1.000
_cell.length_b   1.000
_cell.length_c   1.000
_cell.angle_alpha   90.00
_cell.angle_beta   90.00
_cell.angle_gamma   90.00
#
_symmetry.space_group_name_H-M   'P 1'
#
loop_
_entity.id
_entity.type
_entity.pdbx_description
1 polymer ?
#
loop_
_entity_poly.entity_id
_entity_poly.type
_entity_poly.pdbx_seq_one_letter_code
_entity_poly.pdbx_strand_id
1 'polypeptide(L)' 'MSLENDSLEITYLGKRYKISLNNTFSDEMKRTLKERFHNQELNALELLKDYLHESCQNEYLHNELQKLLEKISSCSIT' A
#
# COMPACT_ATOMS: atom_id res chain seq x y z
N MET A 1 -6.32 -24.42 1.52
CA MET A 1 -6.38 -23.06 0.93
C MET A 1 -6.11 -23.19 -0.55
N SER A 2 -6.90 -22.54 -1.41
CA SER A 2 -6.67 -22.63 -2.86
C SER A 2 -5.40 -21.86 -3.22
N LEU A 3 -4.44 -22.54 -3.86
CA LEU A 3 -3.19 -21.98 -4.37
C LEU A 3 -3.40 -20.73 -5.24
N GLU A 4 -4.59 -20.55 -5.78
CA GLU A 4 -4.95 -19.37 -6.57
C GLU A 4 -4.86 -18.08 -5.76
N ASN A 5 -5.13 -18.08 -4.44
CA ASN A 5 -5.08 -16.87 -3.61
C ASN A 5 -3.68 -16.36 -3.28
N ASP A 6 -2.67 -17.20 -3.45
CA ASP A 6 -1.28 -16.86 -3.13
C ASP A 6 -0.52 -16.37 -4.37
N SER A 7 -1.23 -15.99 -5.43
CA SER A 7 -0.60 -15.38 -6.60
C SER A 7 -1.41 -14.24 -7.20
N LEU A 8 -0.67 -13.24 -7.68
CA LEU A 8 -1.17 -12.09 -8.41
C LEU A 8 -0.62 -12.15 -9.84
N GLU A 9 -1.50 -12.11 -10.83
CA GLU A 9 -1.11 -12.00 -12.23
C GLU A 9 -1.33 -10.57 -12.69
N ILE A 10 -0.32 -9.98 -13.34
CA ILE A 10 -0.36 -8.62 -13.88
C ILE A 10 0.24 -8.63 -15.28
N THR A 11 -0.10 -7.62 -16.09
CA THR A 11 0.58 -7.35 -17.34
C THR A 11 1.36 -6.05 -17.21
N TYR A 12 2.58 -5.99 -17.74
CA TYR A 12 3.39 -4.78 -17.76
C TYR A 12 4.23 -4.75 -19.03
N LEU A 13 4.06 -3.69 -19.83
CA LEU A 13 4.68 -3.50 -21.14
C LEU A 13 4.39 -4.69 -22.07
N GLY A 14 3.14 -5.17 -22.05
CA GLY A 14 2.69 -6.30 -22.86
C GLY A 14 3.22 -7.67 -22.44
N LYS A 15 3.93 -7.77 -21.30
CA LYS A 15 4.39 -9.04 -20.72
C LYS A 15 3.58 -9.40 -19.49
N ARG A 16 3.17 -10.67 -19.38
CA ARG A 16 2.48 -11.19 -18.19
C ARG A 16 3.47 -11.65 -17.14
N TYR A 17 3.24 -11.26 -15.90
CA TYR A 17 4.01 -11.68 -14.73
C TYR A 17 3.09 -12.32 -13.71
N LYS A 18 3.60 -13.34 -13.03
CA LYS A 18 2.95 -13.98 -11.89
C LYS A 18 3.80 -13.76 -10.64
N ILE A 19 3.23 -13.08 -9.66
CA ILE A 19 3.87 -12.72 -8.40
C ILE A 19 3.29 -13.62 -7.31
N SER A 20 4.13 -14.32 -6.56
CA SER A 20 3.69 -15.09 -5.40
C SER A 20 3.51 -14.20 -4.17
N LEU A 21 2.31 -14.23 -3.58
CA LEU A 21 1.98 -13.55 -2.34
C LEU A 21 2.21 -14.51 -1.17
N ASN A 22 3.34 -14.37 -0.50
CA ASN A 22 3.73 -15.24 0.61
C ASN A 22 2.95 -14.90 1.91
N ASN A 23 3.36 -15.52 3.02
CA ASN A 23 2.69 -15.39 4.31
C ASN A 23 2.90 -14.04 5.02
N THR A 24 3.72 -13.12 4.47
CA THR A 24 3.83 -11.76 5.03
C THR A 24 2.64 -10.89 4.66
N PHE A 25 1.89 -11.26 3.62
CA PHE A 25 0.65 -10.61 3.24
C PHE A 25 -0.52 -11.21 4.02
N SER A 26 -1.28 -10.38 4.73
CA SER A 26 -2.54 -10.81 5.32
C SER A 26 -3.54 -11.21 4.23
N ASP A 27 -4.51 -12.05 4.56
CA ASP A 27 -5.56 -12.46 3.61
C ASP A 27 -6.36 -11.27 3.08
N GLU A 28 -6.55 -10.23 3.89
CA GLU A 28 -7.15 -8.97 3.47
C GLU A 28 -6.29 -8.25 2.44
N MET A 29 -4.99 -8.09 2.70
CA MET A 29 -4.06 -7.47 1.77
C MET A 29 -4.00 -8.22 0.43
N LYS A 30 -3.95 -9.56 0.48
CA LYS A 30 -3.98 -10.41 -0.71
C LYS A 30 -5.24 -10.16 -1.55
N ARG A 31 -6.40 -10.03 -0.88
CA ARG A 31 -7.68 -9.73 -1.53
C ARG A 31 -7.67 -8.36 -2.18
N THR A 32 -7.27 -7.31 -1.46
CA THR A 32 -7.19 -5.94 -2.00
C THR A 32 -6.24 -5.84 -3.18
N LEU A 33 -5.06 -6.47 -3.10
CA LEU A 33 -4.11 -6.52 -4.22
C LEU A 33 -4.72 -7.20 -5.45
N LYS A 34 -5.45 -8.30 -5.25
CA LYS A 34 -6.13 -8.98 -6.35
C LYS A 34 -7.24 -8.14 -6.97
N GLU A 35 -8.09 -7.54 -6.16
CA GLU A 35 -9.17 -6.67 -6.64
C GLU A 35 -8.65 -5.50 -7.46
N ARG A 36 -7.51 -4.93 -7.06
CA ARG A 36 -6.91 -3.77 -7.74
C ARG A 36 -6.09 -4.12 -8.98
N PHE A 37 -5.32 -5.21 -8.95
CA PHE A 37 -4.27 -5.46 -9.95
C PHE A 37 -4.43 -6.76 -10.73
N HIS A 38 -5.23 -7.73 -10.28
CA HIS A 38 -5.26 -9.04 -10.91
C HIS A 38 -5.80 -8.96 -12.34
N ASN A 39 -5.04 -9.52 -13.28
CA ASN A 39 -5.29 -9.48 -14.72
C ASN A 39 -5.40 -8.06 -15.31
N GLN A 40 -4.80 -7.05 -14.66
CA GLN A 40 -4.73 -5.67 -15.18
C GLN A 40 -3.38 -5.38 -15.85
N GLU A 41 -3.35 -4.43 -16.78
CA GLU A 41 -2.10 -3.82 -17.26
C GLU A 41 -1.67 -2.73 -16.28
N LEU A 42 -0.42 -2.79 -15.80
CA LEU A 42 0.12 -1.79 -14.91
C LEU A 42 0.49 -0.52 -15.67
N ASN A 43 -0.03 0.59 -15.20
CA ASN A 43 0.37 1.92 -15.62
C ASN A 43 1.34 2.53 -14.62
N ALA A 44 2.63 2.59 -14.98
CA ALA A 44 3.68 3.10 -14.11
C ALA A 44 3.46 4.57 -13.68
N LEU A 45 2.83 5.39 -14.52
CA LEU A 45 2.56 6.81 -14.20
C LEU A 45 1.47 6.94 -13.14
N GLU A 46 0.42 6.12 -13.23
CA GLU A 46 -0.65 6.09 -12.22
C GLU A 46 -0.10 5.57 -10.90
N LEU A 47 0.68 4.48 -10.91
CA LEU A 47 1.33 3.96 -9.71
C LEU A 47 2.26 4.99 -9.06
N LEU A 48 3.02 5.75 -9.85
CA LEU A 48 3.88 6.82 -9.34
C LEU A 48 3.05 7.95 -8.71
N LYS A 49 1.94 8.34 -9.33
CA LYS A 49 1.03 9.36 -8.80
C LYS A 49 0.42 8.92 -7.47
N ASP A 50 -0.03 7.67 -7.38
CA ASP A 50 -0.58 7.08 -6.16
C ASP A 50 0.47 7.07 -5.05
N TYR A 51 1.70 6.63 -5.35
CA TYR A 51 2.80 6.63 -4.39
C TYR A 51 3.16 8.02 -3.88
N LEU A 52 3.22 9.02 -4.76
CA LEU A 52 3.48 10.40 -4.37
C LEU A 52 2.36 10.96 -3.49
N HIS A 53 1.11 10.62 -3.79
CA HIS A 53 -0.04 11.03 -2.98
C HIS A 53 0.01 10.43 -1.57
N GLU A 54 0.25 9.12 -1.48
CA GLU A 54 0.41 8.42 -0.20
C GLU A 54 1.58 8.98 0.61
N SER A 55 2.72 9.28 -0.04
CA SER A 55 3.88 9.89 0.61
C SER A 55 3.56 11.25 1.23
N CYS A 56 2.87 12.12 0.48
CA CYS A 56 2.42 13.42 1.01
C CYS A 56 1.44 13.28 2.18
N GLN A 57 0.50 12.33 2.10
CA GLN A 57 -0.46 12.08 3.18
C GLN A 57 0.24 11.56 4.44
N ASN A 58 1.21 10.66 4.28
CA ASN A 58 1.99 10.12 5.38
C ASN A 58 2.84 11.19 6.06
N GLU A 59 3.47 12.09 5.29
CA GLU A 59 4.22 13.22 5.83
C GLU A 59 3.30 14.19 6.58
N TYR A 60 2.13 14.49 6.02
CA TYR A 60 1.12 15.30 6.71
C TYR A 60 0.69 14.66 8.05
N LEU A 61 0.35 13.37 8.03
CA LEU A 61 -0.06 12.65 9.24
C LEU A 61 1.07 12.61 10.28
N HIS A 62 2.32 12.39 9.85
CA HIS A 62 3.49 12.43 10.73
C HIS A 62 3.61 13.78 11.44
N ASN A 63 3.47 14.89 10.69
CA ASN A 63 3.52 16.23 11.25
C ASN A 63 2.39 16.49 12.26
N GLU A 64 1.16 16.04 11.97
CA GLU A 64 0.04 16.18 12.90
C GLU A 64 0.22 15.32 14.17
N LEU A 65 0.77 14.12 14.05
CA LEU A 65 1.13 13.28 15.19
C LEU A 65 2.22 13.93 16.05
N GLN A 66 3.24 14.54 15.44
CA GLN A 66 4.29 15.24 16.16
C GLN A 66 3.72 16.43 16.95
N LYS A 67 2.87 17.26 16.34
CA LYS A 67 2.18 18.37 17.03
C LYS A 67 1.34 17.86 18.20
N LEU A 68 0.66 16.72 18.05
CA LEU A 68 -0.14 16.13 19.12
C LEU A 68 0.76 15.67 20.29
N LEU A 69 1.89 15.03 19.98
CA LEU A 69 2.87 14.61 20.99
C LEU A 69 3.43 15.81 21.76
N GLU A 70 3.82 16.88 21.06
CA GLU A 70 4.32 18.12 21.69
C GLU A 70 3.28 18.74 22.64
N LYS A 71 2.00 18.77 22.24
CA LYS A 71 0.90 19.23 23.11
C LYS A 71 0.75 18.37 24.36
N ILE A 72 0.74 17.04 24.22
CA ILE A 72 0.63 16.11 25.35
C ILE A 72 1.82 16.30 26.31
N SER A 73 3.04 16.42 25.78
CA SER A 73 4.24 16.67 26.58
C SER A 73 4.14 18.00 27.33
N SER A 74 3.60 19.05 26.72
CA SER A 74 3.41 20.36 27.38
C SER A 74 2.37 20.31 28.51
N CYS A 75 1.33 19.48 28.39
CA CYS A 75 0.32 19.30 29.43
C CYS A 75 0.81 18.45 30.61
N SER A 76 1.86 17.63 30.41
CA SER A 76 2.40 16.74 31.44
C SER A 76 3.36 17.45 32.41
N ILE A 77 3.63 18.75 32.21
CA ILE A 77 4.57 19.57 33.02
C ILE A 77 3.82 20.54 33.98
N THR A 78 2.49 20.48 34.04
CA THR A 78 1.65 21.15 35.07
C THR A 78 1.07 20.15 36.04
#